data_AF-A0A7C2XUK6-F1
#
_entry.id   AF-A0A7C2XUK6-F1
#
_cell.length_a   1.000
_cell.length_b   1.000
_cell.length_c   1.000
_cell.angle_alpha   90.00
_cell.angle_beta   90.00
_cell.angle_gamma   90.00
#
_symmetry.space_group_name_H-M   'P 1'
#
loop_
_entity.id
_entity.type
_entity.pdbx_description
1 polymer ?
#
loop_
_entity_poly.entity_id
_entity_poly.type
_entity_poly.pdbx_seq_one_letter_code
_entity_poly.pdbx_strand_id
1 'polypeptide(L)'
;MKMAAPSSETLLRFVHRLRRRWLWGYWLRHAAFAISALVGWLVLAGIAAARAPIVPEVLTALRAGTVLVVLAIAYAFVWRPLRRIPDEVTFAHFIEEREPRLEDRLVTAVEILSRSARSRDRAEPFSPALVHRLLADALAQCSTVSAESVLPTRRLRLRALLVVAPILLFVLLLVMGPGPLRTGLERLYLPWGLASPSNLAIRVHPGDARIPRGLDQEVTATLQNFDA
;
A
#
# COMPACT_ATOMS: atom_id res chain seq x y z
N MET A 1 -35.42 15.32 29.16
CA MET A 1 -34.88 14.05 28.62
C MET A 1 -34.07 14.29 27.33
N LYS A 2 -32.93 15.01 27.39
CA LYS A 2 -32.12 15.37 26.20
C LYS A 2 -30.61 15.59 26.46
N MET A 3 -30.11 15.33 27.67
CA MET A 3 -28.73 15.68 28.07
C MET A 3 -27.71 14.52 28.01
N ALA A 4 -28.09 13.32 27.58
CA ALA A 4 -27.19 12.16 27.55
C ALA A 4 -26.33 12.05 26.25
N ALA A 5 -26.72 12.74 25.18
CA ALA A 5 -26.04 12.69 23.88
C ALA A 5 -24.59 13.23 23.83
N PRO A 6 -24.21 14.33 24.53
CA PRO A 6 -22.89 14.91 24.33
C PRO A 6 -21.75 14.04 24.90
N SER A 7 -22.01 13.32 26.00
CA SER A 7 -21.00 12.48 26.67
C SER A 7 -20.71 11.19 25.88
N SER A 8 -21.76 10.52 25.40
CA SER A 8 -21.64 9.29 24.62
C SER A 8 -20.94 9.53 23.28
N GLU A 9 -21.30 10.58 22.56
CA GLU A 9 -20.64 10.97 21.29
C GLU A 9 -19.17 11.35 21.48
N THR A 10 -18.83 11.95 22.63
CA THR A 10 -17.45 12.35 22.92
C THR A 10 -16.57 11.14 23.26
N LEU A 11 -17.08 10.19 24.04
CA LEU A 11 -16.38 8.93 24.32
C LEU A 11 -16.19 8.11 23.04
N LEU A 12 -17.23 7.95 22.22
CA LEU A 12 -17.10 7.26 20.93
C LEU A 12 -16.06 7.92 20.03
N ARG A 13 -16.10 9.26 19.90
CA ARG A 13 -15.10 9.99 19.08
C ARG A 13 -13.68 9.81 19.61
N PHE A 14 -13.49 9.70 20.92
CA PHE A 14 -12.19 9.43 21.52
C PHE A 14 -11.69 8.02 21.18
N VAL A 15 -12.52 7.00 21.40
CA VAL A 15 -12.20 5.59 21.07
C VAL A 15 -11.94 5.42 19.57
N HIS A 16 -12.79 6.01 18.72
CA HIS A 16 -12.62 6.00 17.26
C HIS A 16 -11.30 6.67 16.83
N ARG A 17 -10.92 7.79 17.46
CA ARG A 17 -9.68 8.50 17.15
C ARG A 17 -8.45 7.69 17.54
N LEU A 18 -8.47 7.04 18.70
CA LEU A 18 -7.42 6.13 19.16
C LEU A 18 -7.31 4.90 18.26
N ARG A 19 -8.43 4.25 17.95
CA ARG A 19 -8.49 3.10 17.04
C ARG A 19 -7.95 3.45 15.66
N ARG A 20 -8.41 4.56 15.09
CA ARG A 20 -7.92 5.06 13.79
C ARG A 20 -6.42 5.34 13.84
N ARG A 21 -5.91 5.99 14.89
CA ARG A 21 -4.48 6.31 15.02
C ARG A 21 -3.61 5.05 15.21
N TRP A 22 -4.10 4.06 15.95
CA TRP A 22 -3.45 2.76 16.11
C TRP A 22 -3.41 1.98 14.80
N LEU A 23 -4.55 1.92 14.09
CA LEU A 23 -4.63 1.36 12.76
C LEU A 23 -3.64 2.05 11.83
N TRP A 24 -3.61 3.39 11.76
CA TRP A 24 -2.64 4.13 10.93
C TRP A 24 -1.19 3.73 11.24
N GLY A 25 -0.83 3.54 12.52
CA GLY A 25 0.50 3.08 12.91
C GLY A 25 0.85 1.67 12.43
N TYR A 26 -0.13 0.76 12.40
CA TYR A 26 -0.01 -0.59 11.84
C TYR A 26 0.09 -0.54 10.31
N TRP A 27 -0.87 0.15 9.66
CA TRP A 27 -0.93 0.32 8.21
C TRP A 27 0.34 0.94 7.64
N LEU A 28 0.91 1.98 8.26
CA LEU A 28 2.16 2.60 7.79
C LEU A 28 3.35 1.63 7.79
N ARG A 29 3.49 0.80 8.84
CA ARG A 29 4.61 -0.14 8.94
C ARG A 29 4.52 -1.20 7.85
N HIS A 30 3.31 -1.69 7.65
CA HIS A 30 3.03 -2.74 6.68
C HIS A 30 3.08 -2.22 5.23
N ALA A 31 2.62 -0.98 5.00
CA ALA A 31 2.73 -0.30 3.71
C ALA A 31 4.20 -0.11 3.28
N ALA A 32 5.11 0.22 4.21
CA ALA A 32 6.53 0.36 3.88
C ALA A 32 7.09 -0.94 3.28
N PHE A 33 6.84 -2.08 3.92
CA PHE A 33 7.29 -3.38 3.41
C PHE A 33 6.63 -3.72 2.06
N ALA A 34 5.33 -3.46 1.93
CA ALA A 34 4.59 -3.68 0.68
C ALA A 34 5.17 -2.89 -0.49
N ILE A 35 5.43 -1.60 -0.28
CA ILE A 35 5.98 -0.70 -1.30
C ILE A 35 7.41 -1.09 -1.63
N SER A 36 8.24 -1.41 -0.62
CA SER A 36 9.60 -1.92 -0.86
C SER A 36 9.60 -3.21 -1.68
N ALA A 37 8.70 -4.15 -1.38
CA ALA A 37 8.57 -5.40 -2.13
C ALA A 37 8.11 -5.15 -3.57
N LEU A 38 7.13 -4.25 -3.78
CA LEU A 38 6.67 -3.88 -5.12
C LEU A 38 7.78 -3.20 -5.93
N VAL A 39 8.45 -2.22 -5.34
CA VAL A 39 9.58 -1.52 -5.97
C VAL A 39 10.70 -2.51 -6.32
N GLY A 40 11.06 -3.39 -5.39
CA GLY A 40 12.06 -4.43 -5.62
C GLY A 40 11.67 -5.35 -6.78
N TRP A 41 10.41 -5.79 -6.82
CA TRP A 41 9.89 -6.57 -7.94
C TRP A 41 9.97 -5.80 -9.27
N LEU A 42 9.56 -4.54 -9.32
CA LEU A 42 9.61 -3.73 -10.54
C LEU A 42 11.05 -3.55 -11.06
N VAL A 43 12.00 -3.32 -10.17
CA VAL A 43 13.42 -3.22 -10.54
C VAL A 43 13.94 -4.55 -11.10
N LEU A 44 13.67 -5.66 -10.40
CA LEU A 44 14.08 -6.99 -10.84
C LEU A 44 13.44 -7.37 -12.17
N ALA A 45 12.13 -7.18 -12.31
CA ALA A 45 11.39 -7.48 -13.52
C ALA A 45 11.83 -6.60 -14.70
N GLY A 46 12.13 -5.32 -14.46
CA GLY A 46 12.67 -4.42 -15.47
C GLY A 46 14.06 -4.84 -15.95
N ILE A 47 14.98 -5.16 -15.04
CA ILE A 47 16.32 -5.65 -15.40
C ILE A 47 16.23 -7.01 -16.13
N ALA A 48 15.39 -7.92 -15.65
CA ALA A 48 15.17 -9.21 -16.28
C ALA A 48 14.60 -9.05 -17.70
N ALA A 49 13.59 -8.19 -17.89
CA ALA A 49 13.00 -7.91 -19.20
C ALA A 49 14.00 -7.24 -20.18
N ALA A 50 14.96 -6.48 -19.66
CA ALA A 50 16.00 -5.85 -20.47
C ALA A 50 17.04 -6.85 -20.99
N ARG A 51 17.29 -7.92 -20.24
CA ARG A 51 18.27 -8.97 -20.54
C ARG A 51 17.65 -10.21 -21.19
N ALA A 52 16.34 -10.38 -21.06
CA ALA A 52 15.64 -11.51 -21.65
C ALA A 52 15.67 -11.42 -23.17
N PRO A 53 15.80 -12.58 -23.85
CA PRO A 53 15.57 -12.64 -25.29
C PRO A 53 14.14 -12.20 -25.61
N ILE A 54 13.90 -11.74 -26.84
CA ILE A 54 12.59 -11.23 -27.30
C ILE A 54 11.64 -12.43 -27.51
N VAL A 55 11.24 -13.06 -26.40
CA VAL A 55 10.34 -14.21 -26.38
C VAL A 55 9.06 -13.79 -25.65
N PRO A 56 7.88 -13.89 -26.30
CA PRO A 56 6.61 -13.47 -25.71
C PRO A 56 6.27 -14.16 -24.38
N GLU A 57 6.69 -15.42 -24.23
CA GLU A 57 6.47 -16.23 -23.03
C GLU A 57 7.17 -15.66 -21.78
N VAL A 58 8.41 -15.17 -21.93
CA VAL A 58 9.14 -14.59 -20.80
C VAL A 58 8.48 -13.28 -20.35
N LEU A 59 8.04 -12.47 -21.30
CA LEU A 59 7.37 -11.20 -21.02
C LEU A 59 6.00 -11.40 -20.35
N THR A 60 5.24 -12.40 -20.80
CA THR A 60 3.96 -12.76 -20.19
C THR A 60 4.13 -13.33 -18.78
N ALA A 61 5.15 -14.18 -18.56
CA ALA A 61 5.48 -14.69 -17.23
C ALA A 61 5.87 -13.57 -16.25
N LEU A 62 6.69 -12.60 -16.68
CA LEU A 62 7.05 -11.44 -15.87
C LEU A 62 5.83 -10.57 -15.53
N ARG A 63 4.92 -10.33 -16.49
CA ARG A 63 3.67 -9.60 -16.25
C ARG A 63 2.75 -10.34 -15.27
N ALA A 64 2.60 -11.66 -15.44
CA ALA A 64 1.84 -12.49 -14.51
C ALA A 64 2.43 -12.43 -13.09
N GLY A 65 3.77 -12.47 -12.97
CA GLY A 65 4.47 -12.28 -11.72
C GLY A 65 4.17 -10.91 -11.07
N THR A 66 4.12 -9.82 -11.85
CA THR A 66 3.70 -8.51 -11.33
C THR A 66 2.28 -8.53 -10.79
N VAL A 67 1.34 -9.13 -11.52
CA VAL A 67 -0.05 -9.27 -11.05
C VAL A 67 -0.09 -10.07 -9.74
N LEU A 68 0.66 -11.17 -9.65
CA LEU A 68 0.73 -11.98 -8.43
C LEU A 68 1.29 -11.21 -7.24
N VAL A 69 2.37 -10.42 -7.43
CA VAL A 69 2.93 -9.58 -6.36
C VAL A 69 1.93 -8.53 -5.91
N VAL A 70 1.24 -7.86 -6.84
CA VAL A 70 0.20 -6.87 -6.52
C VAL A 70 -0.96 -7.52 -5.77
N LEU A 71 -1.42 -8.70 -6.21
CA LEU A 71 -2.48 -9.44 -5.52
C LEU A 71 -2.05 -9.92 -4.13
N ALA A 72 -0.83 -10.41 -3.98
CA ALA A 72 -0.28 -10.82 -2.68
C ALA A 72 -0.20 -9.62 -1.73
N ILE A 73 0.23 -8.45 -2.22
CA ILE A 73 0.21 -7.19 -1.47
C ILE A 73 -1.22 -6.81 -1.10
N ALA A 74 -2.15 -6.78 -2.04
CA ALA A 74 -3.55 -6.42 -1.77
C ALA A 74 -4.19 -7.38 -0.74
N TYR A 75 -3.92 -8.68 -0.85
CA TYR A 75 -4.43 -9.67 0.10
C TYR A 75 -3.81 -9.49 1.51
N ALA A 76 -2.49 -9.42 1.60
CA ALA A 76 -1.78 -9.35 2.87
C ALA A 76 -2.03 -8.02 3.58
N PHE A 77 -2.12 -6.93 2.82
CA PHE A 77 -2.16 -5.59 3.35
C PHE A 77 -3.54 -4.96 3.35
N VAL A 78 -4.42 -5.21 2.40
CA VAL A 78 -5.77 -4.62 2.41
C VAL A 78 -6.78 -5.60 3.00
N TRP A 79 -6.86 -6.80 2.43
CA TRP A 79 -7.92 -7.75 2.75
C TRP A 79 -7.77 -8.36 4.15
N ARG A 80 -6.60 -8.91 4.47
CA ARG A 80 -6.33 -9.60 5.74
C ARG A 80 -6.54 -8.72 6.97
N PRO A 81 -6.04 -7.46 7.04
CA PRO A 81 -6.30 -6.61 8.19
C PRO A 81 -7.72 -6.06 8.23
N LEU A 82 -8.38 -5.80 7.09
CA LEU A 82 -9.78 -5.37 7.06
C LEU A 82 -10.71 -6.43 7.69
N ARG A 83 -10.39 -7.72 7.52
CA ARG A 83 -11.12 -8.82 8.17
C ARG A 83 -10.78 -9.04 9.64
N ARG A 84 -9.69 -8.46 10.14
CA ARG A 84 -9.20 -8.62 11.52
C ARG A 84 -9.33 -7.35 12.34
N ILE A 85 -10.05 -6.34 11.86
CA ILE A 85 -10.26 -5.12 12.64
C ILE A 85 -11.04 -5.53 13.90
N PRO A 86 -10.46 -5.38 15.11
CA PRO A 86 -11.13 -5.75 16.35
C PRO A 86 -12.42 -4.96 16.50
N ASP A 87 -13.46 -5.58 17.07
CA ASP A 87 -14.69 -4.86 17.44
C ASP A 87 -14.38 -3.77 18.48
N GLU A 88 -15.26 -2.78 18.64
CA GLU A 88 -15.01 -1.65 19.55
C GLU A 88 -14.78 -2.10 21.00
N VAL A 89 -15.51 -3.14 21.42
CA VAL A 89 -15.36 -3.78 22.73
C VAL A 89 -14.00 -4.48 22.87
N THR A 90 -13.57 -5.22 21.85
CA THR A 90 -12.26 -5.89 21.85
C THR A 90 -11.11 -4.89 21.90
N PHE A 91 -11.25 -3.76 21.20
CA PHE A 91 -10.26 -2.69 21.24
C PHE A 91 -10.23 -1.96 22.59
N ALA A 92 -11.37 -1.81 23.26
CA ALA A 92 -11.44 -1.25 24.61
C ALA A 92 -10.72 -2.16 25.64
N HIS A 93 -10.92 -3.49 25.58
CA HIS A 93 -10.20 -4.45 26.43
C HIS A 93 -8.68 -4.34 26.22
N PHE A 94 -8.24 -4.22 24.97
CA PHE A 94 -6.81 -4.07 24.65
C PHE A 94 -6.21 -2.76 25.21
N ILE A 95 -7.01 -1.70 25.32
CA ILE A 95 -6.58 -0.45 25.96
C ILE A 95 -6.43 -0.65 27.47
N GLU A 96 -7.41 -1.28 28.12
CA GLU A 96 -7.39 -1.51 29.57
C GLU A 96 -6.30 -2.50 30.00
N GLU A 97 -6.00 -3.54 29.20
CA GLU A 97 -4.86 -4.43 29.45
C GLU A 97 -3.52 -3.68 29.54
N ARG A 98 -3.40 -2.54 28.87
CA ARG A 98 -2.20 -1.70 28.91
C ARG A 98 -2.26 -0.59 29.94
N GLU A 99 -3.44 -0.24 30.41
CA GLU A 99 -3.69 0.84 31.35
C GLU A 99 -4.65 0.34 32.46
N PRO A 100 -4.13 -0.38 33.47
CA PRO A 100 -4.95 -1.00 34.52
C PRO A 100 -5.78 0.00 35.35
N ARG A 101 -5.45 1.29 35.27
CA ARG A 101 -6.12 2.40 35.97
C ARG A 101 -7.57 2.63 35.52
N LEU A 102 -7.96 2.08 34.37
CA LEU A 102 -9.31 2.20 33.83
C LEU A 102 -10.30 1.21 34.47
N GLU A 103 -9.83 0.18 35.19
CA GLU A 103 -10.66 -0.71 36.04
C GLU A 103 -11.96 -1.21 35.37
N ASP A 104 -11.91 -1.71 34.13
CA ASP A 104 -13.07 -2.17 33.33
C ASP A 104 -14.13 -1.09 32.98
N ARG A 105 -13.90 0.18 33.34
CA ARG A 105 -14.86 1.28 33.14
C ARG A 105 -15.02 1.64 31.67
N LEU A 106 -13.95 1.57 30.88
CA LEU A 106 -13.98 1.87 29.44
C LEU A 106 -14.67 0.74 28.68
N VAL A 107 -14.39 -0.52 29.03
CA VAL A 107 -15.01 -1.67 28.38
C VAL A 107 -16.50 -1.74 28.67
N THR A 108 -16.88 -1.55 29.93
CA THR A 108 -18.29 -1.50 30.34
C THR A 108 -19.03 -0.37 29.63
N ALA A 109 -18.44 0.82 29.53
CA ALA A 109 -19.04 1.96 28.83
C ALA A 109 -19.23 1.70 27.33
N VAL A 110 -18.24 1.10 26.66
CA VAL A 110 -18.29 0.78 25.22
C VAL A 110 -19.26 -0.37 24.94
N GLU A 111 -19.34 -1.38 25.82
CA GLU A 111 -20.29 -2.47 25.68
C GLU A 111 -21.75 -1.97 25.71
N ILE A 112 -22.09 -1.15 26.71
CA ILE A 112 -23.42 -0.51 26.85
C ILE A 112 -23.77 0.30 25.60
N LEU A 113 -22.79 1.05 25.05
CA LEU A 113 -23.00 1.85 23.85
C LEU A 113 -23.16 1.02 22.58
N SER A 114 -22.34 -0.03 22.41
CA SER A 114 -22.38 -0.91 21.24
C SER A 114 -23.67 -1.75 21.21
N ARG A 115 -24.23 -2.07 22.39
CA ARG A 115 -25.47 -2.82 22.56
C ARG A 115 -26.66 -1.92 22.25
N SER A 116 -26.72 -0.73 22.82
CA SER A 116 -27.76 0.28 22.52
C SER A 116 -27.78 0.72 21.05
N ALA A 117 -26.63 0.76 20.37
CA ALA A 117 -26.57 1.05 18.92
C ALA A 117 -27.12 -0.10 18.05
N ARG A 118 -26.96 -1.36 18.47
CA ARG A 118 -27.45 -2.56 17.76
C ARG A 118 -28.93 -2.82 18.02
N SER A 119 -29.39 -2.59 19.24
CA SER A 119 -30.79 -2.76 19.64
C SER A 119 -31.49 -1.41 19.74
N ARG A 120 -31.77 -0.80 18.58
CA ARG A 120 -32.48 0.50 18.48
C ARG A 120 -33.89 0.48 19.08
N ASP A 121 -34.41 -0.69 19.42
CA ASP A 121 -35.80 -0.96 19.82
C ASP A 121 -35.97 -1.63 21.20
N ARG A 122 -34.88 -1.90 21.93
CA ARG A 122 -34.94 -2.54 23.25
C ARG A 122 -34.43 -1.58 24.31
N ALA A 123 -35.36 -1.03 25.10
CA ALA A 123 -35.02 -0.27 26.29
C ALA A 123 -34.23 -1.17 27.25
N GLU A 124 -32.93 -0.88 27.39
CA GLU A 124 -32.04 -1.55 28.33
C GLU A 124 -32.48 -1.30 29.79
N PRO A 125 -32.25 -2.24 30.72
CA PRO A 125 -32.68 -2.15 32.12
C PRO A 125 -31.87 -1.18 32.99
N PHE A 126 -30.93 -0.42 32.43
CA PHE A 126 -30.03 0.45 33.20
C PHE A 126 -30.59 1.87 33.39
N SER A 127 -30.47 2.38 34.61
CA SER A 127 -30.85 3.77 34.93
C SER A 127 -30.01 4.76 34.10
N PRO A 128 -30.64 5.71 33.37
CA PRO A 128 -29.94 6.64 32.51
C PRO A 128 -28.97 7.57 33.27
N ALA A 129 -29.24 7.82 34.56
CA ALA A 129 -28.35 8.61 35.41
C ALA A 129 -27.05 7.84 35.76
N LEU A 130 -27.16 6.52 35.94
CA LEU A 130 -26.02 5.64 36.22
C LEU A 130 -25.10 5.55 35.01
N VAL A 131 -25.68 5.35 33.81
CA VAL A 131 -24.96 5.31 32.53
C VAL A 131 -24.25 6.63 32.27
N HIS A 132 -24.90 7.76 32.53
CA HIS A 132 -24.30 9.08 32.34
C HIS A 132 -23.09 9.31 33.26
N ARG A 133 -23.20 8.91 34.53
CA ARG A 133 -22.11 9.06 35.49
C ARG A 133 -20.93 8.16 35.16
N LEU A 134 -21.18 6.92 34.71
CA LEU A 134 -20.16 5.99 34.26
C LEU A 134 -19.44 6.49 33.00
N LEU A 135 -20.18 7.06 32.03
CA LEU A 135 -19.61 7.71 30.85
C LEU A 135 -18.73 8.93 31.20
N ALA A 136 -19.20 9.77 32.13
CA ALA A 136 -18.45 10.95 32.57
C ALA A 136 -17.16 10.56 33.30
N ASP A 137 -17.20 9.54 34.14
CA ASP A 137 -16.05 9.04 34.89
C ASP A 137 -15.01 8.37 33.99
N ALA A 138 -15.46 7.53 33.03
CA ALA A 138 -14.59 6.95 32.01
C ALA A 138 -13.93 8.02 31.13
N LEU A 139 -14.66 9.08 30.76
CA LEU A 139 -14.10 10.23 30.03
C LEU A 139 -13.06 10.98 30.86
N ALA A 140 -13.32 11.22 32.15
CA ALA A 140 -12.39 11.91 33.05
C ALA A 140 -11.06 11.15 33.13
N GLN A 141 -11.10 9.83 33.34
CA GLN A 141 -9.90 8.99 33.37
C GLN A 141 -9.21 8.89 32.01
N CYS A 142 -9.95 8.74 30.92
CA CYS A 142 -9.39 8.77 29.56
C CYS A 142 -8.67 10.09 29.24
N SER A 143 -9.15 11.22 29.75
CA SER A 143 -8.52 12.52 29.53
C SER A 143 -7.16 12.67 30.23
N THR A 144 -6.93 11.87 31.29
CA THR A 144 -5.63 11.79 31.97
C THR A 144 -4.63 10.88 31.24
N VAL A 145 -5.11 9.97 30.39
CA VAL A 145 -4.28 9.10 29.54
C VAL A 145 -4.01 9.82 28.22
N SER A 146 -2.86 10.49 28.16
CA SER A 146 -2.49 11.28 26.98
C SER A 146 -2.33 10.41 25.73
N ALA A 147 -2.96 10.80 24.63
CA ALA A 147 -2.82 10.13 23.31
C ALA A 147 -1.36 10.09 22.77
N GLU A 148 -0.45 10.78 23.45
CA GLU A 148 0.97 10.88 23.16
C GLU A 148 1.80 9.78 23.84
N SER A 149 1.35 9.24 24.98
CA SER A 149 1.96 8.07 25.63
C SER A 149 1.80 6.81 24.77
N VAL A 150 0.66 6.67 24.10
CA VAL A 150 0.31 5.47 23.34
C VAL A 150 1.05 5.41 21.99
N LEU A 151 1.24 6.55 21.30
CA LEU A 151 1.92 6.60 19.98
C LEU A 151 2.71 7.91 19.75
N PRO A 152 4.03 7.91 19.99
CA PRO A 152 4.90 9.06 19.76
C PRO A 152 4.90 9.49 18.29
N THR A 153 4.61 10.77 18.02
CA THR A 153 4.61 11.38 16.67
C THR A 153 5.95 11.22 15.93
N ARG A 154 7.07 11.16 16.67
CA ARG A 154 8.41 10.87 16.11
C ARG A 154 8.51 9.49 15.47
N ARG A 155 7.91 8.46 16.08
CA ARG A 155 7.89 7.10 15.52
C ARG A 155 7.02 7.03 14.27
N LEU A 156 5.95 7.83 14.20
CA LEU A 156 5.10 7.93 13.00
C LEU A 156 5.85 8.58 11.83
N ARG A 157 6.58 9.67 12.07
CA ARG A 157 7.41 10.34 11.04
C ARG A 157 8.51 9.44 10.48
N LEU A 158 9.23 8.71 11.35
CA LEU A 158 10.24 7.74 10.92
C LEU A 158 9.63 6.62 10.06
N ARG A 159 8.42 6.15 10.41
CA ARG A 159 7.70 5.16 9.61
C ARG A 159 7.23 5.72 8.27
N ALA A 160 6.78 6.97 8.23
CA ALA A 160 6.42 7.63 6.98
C ALA A 160 7.64 7.77 6.06
N LEU A 161 8.83 8.08 6.61
CA LEU A 161 10.07 8.13 5.85
C LEU A 161 10.40 6.77 5.21
N LEU A 162 10.22 5.66 5.94
CA LEU A 162 10.43 4.30 5.43
C LEU A 162 9.48 3.94 4.26
N VAL A 163 8.30 4.53 4.20
CA VAL A 163 7.35 4.37 3.08
C VAL A 163 7.81 5.17 1.86
N VAL A 164 8.26 6.40 2.07
CA VAL A 164 8.60 7.34 1.00
C VAL A 164 9.97 7.04 0.38
N ALA A 165 10.94 6.58 1.17
CA ALA A 165 12.30 6.27 0.72
C ALA A 165 12.36 5.31 -0.49
N PRO A 166 11.69 4.13 -0.50
CA PRO A 166 11.74 3.23 -1.67
C PRO A 166 11.10 3.83 -2.92
N ILE A 167 10.06 4.66 -2.77
CA ILE A 167 9.43 5.36 -3.90
C ILE A 167 10.40 6.36 -4.50
N LEU A 168 11.04 7.19 -3.67
CA LEU A 168 12.04 8.16 -4.11
C LEU A 168 13.23 7.48 -4.77
N LEU A 169 13.71 6.38 -4.20
CA LEU A 169 14.79 5.58 -4.78
C LEU A 169 14.38 5.04 -6.16
N PHE A 170 13.16 4.51 -6.29
CA PHE A 170 12.66 4.02 -7.57
C PHE A 170 12.58 5.13 -8.62
N VAL A 171 12.04 6.29 -8.27
CA VAL A 171 11.99 7.47 -9.15
C VAL A 171 13.40 7.91 -9.55
N LEU A 172 14.35 7.93 -8.62
CA LEU A 172 15.74 8.27 -8.91
C LEU A 172 16.38 7.26 -9.87
N LEU A 173 16.12 5.96 -9.71
CA LEU A 173 16.55 4.93 -10.65
C LEU A 173 15.90 5.09 -12.04
N LEU A 174 14.67 5.58 -12.11
CA LEU A 174 14.01 5.88 -13.39
C LEU A 174 14.50 7.17 -14.05
N VAL A 175 15.04 8.15 -13.31
CA VAL A 175 15.50 9.45 -13.86
C VAL A 175 17.01 9.50 -14.08
N MET A 176 17.80 8.84 -13.23
CA MET A 176 19.25 8.81 -13.29
C MET A 176 19.84 7.39 -13.37
N GLY A 177 19.02 6.36 -13.17
CA GLY A 177 19.50 4.99 -13.15
C GLY A 177 19.74 4.38 -14.54
N PRO A 178 20.11 3.10 -14.57
CA PRO A 178 20.68 2.43 -15.73
C PRO A 178 19.66 2.31 -16.87
N GLY A 179 20.09 2.61 -18.10
CA GLY A 179 19.28 2.52 -19.32
C GLY A 179 18.49 1.20 -19.46
N PRO A 180 19.11 0.02 -19.21
CA PRO A 180 18.40 -1.26 -19.27
C PRO A 180 17.13 -1.33 -18.42
N LEU A 181 17.12 -0.75 -17.21
CA LEU A 181 15.94 -0.79 -16.34
C LEU A 181 14.73 -0.10 -17.01
N ARG A 182 14.96 1.06 -17.64
CA ARG A 182 13.90 1.82 -18.31
C ARG A 182 13.40 1.07 -19.54
N THR A 183 14.31 0.63 -20.39
CA THR A 183 13.97 -0.13 -21.60
C THR A 183 13.20 -1.41 -21.27
N GLY A 184 13.60 -2.12 -20.21
CA GLY A 184 12.90 -3.33 -19.76
C GLY A 184 11.50 -3.03 -19.22
N LEU A 185 11.32 -1.96 -18.44
CA LEU A 185 10.01 -1.54 -17.94
C LEU A 185 9.07 -1.04 -19.05
N GLU A 186 9.60 -0.31 -20.02
CA GLU A 186 8.86 0.12 -21.21
C GLU A 186 8.37 -1.09 -22.01
N ARG A 187 9.26 -2.05 -22.29
CA ARG A 187 8.87 -3.32 -22.93
C ARG A 187 7.79 -4.08 -22.14
N LEU A 188 7.86 -4.05 -20.81
CA LEU A 188 6.95 -4.79 -19.96
C LEU A 188 5.56 -4.15 -19.86
N TYR A 189 5.48 -2.82 -19.71
CA TYR A 189 4.22 -2.14 -19.35
C TYR A 189 3.72 -1.13 -20.38
N LEU A 190 4.56 -0.67 -21.32
CA LEU A 190 4.17 0.27 -22.38
C LEU A 190 4.20 -0.46 -23.74
N PRO A 191 3.11 -1.13 -24.14
CA PRO A 191 3.07 -1.86 -25.42
C PRO A 191 3.19 -0.96 -26.65
N TRP A 192 2.87 0.33 -26.50
CA TRP A 192 2.97 1.39 -27.51
C TRP A 192 4.16 2.32 -27.31
N GLY A 193 4.93 2.13 -26.24
CA GLY A 193 6.22 2.79 -26.13
C GLY A 193 7.05 2.29 -27.30
N LEU A 194 7.66 3.21 -28.05
CA LEU A 194 8.65 2.88 -29.06
C LEU A 194 9.81 2.17 -28.34
N ALA A 195 9.67 0.88 -28.05
CA ALA A 195 10.77 -0.04 -28.00
C ALA A 195 11.30 -0.07 -29.44
N SER A 196 11.93 1.03 -29.83
CA SER A 196 12.76 1.11 -31.01
C SER A 196 13.67 -0.09 -30.85
N PRO A 197 13.54 -1.13 -31.69
CA PRO A 197 14.38 -2.30 -31.55
C PRO A 197 15.80 -1.75 -31.63
N SER A 198 16.47 -1.73 -30.48
CA SER A 198 17.64 -0.88 -30.29
C SER A 198 18.69 -1.41 -31.25
N ASN A 199 18.82 -0.71 -32.38
CA ASN A 199 19.77 -0.94 -33.45
C ASN A 199 19.54 -2.18 -34.34
N LEU A 200 18.34 -2.77 -34.44
CA LEU A 200 18.08 -3.74 -35.52
C LEU A 200 18.06 -3.01 -36.86
N ALA A 201 19.11 -3.18 -37.66
CA ALA A 201 19.24 -2.52 -38.95
C ALA A 201 19.68 -3.52 -40.02
N ILE A 202 19.03 -3.47 -41.17
CA ILE A 202 19.48 -4.20 -42.36
C ILE A 202 20.24 -3.20 -43.21
N ARG A 203 21.57 -3.32 -43.28
CA ARG A 203 22.39 -2.47 -44.14
C ARG A 203 22.54 -3.13 -45.49
N VAL A 204 22.06 -2.45 -46.53
CA VAL A 204 22.15 -2.90 -47.92
C VAL A 204 23.27 -2.16 -48.63
N HIS A 205 24.07 -2.89 -49.41
CA HIS A 205 25.13 -2.31 -50.24
C HIS A 205 25.13 -2.92 -51.65
N PRO A 206 25.18 -2.11 -52.71
CA PRO A 206 25.08 -0.64 -52.70
C PRO A 206 23.65 -0.17 -52.41
N GLY A 207 23.49 0.92 -51.64
CA GLY A 207 22.17 1.49 -51.31
C GLY A 207 21.54 2.23 -52.49
N ASP A 208 22.31 3.11 -53.14
CA ASP A 208 21.90 3.87 -54.32
C ASP A 208 22.95 3.72 -55.43
N ALA A 209 22.88 2.63 -56.19
CA ALA A 209 23.72 2.42 -57.38
C ALA A 209 22.96 2.73 -58.67
N ARG A 210 23.59 3.45 -59.60
CA ARG A 210 23.06 3.67 -60.95
C ARG A 210 23.74 2.68 -61.90
N ILE A 211 22.93 1.83 -62.52
CA ILE A 211 23.41 0.74 -63.36
C ILE A 211 22.86 0.94 -64.79
N PRO A 212 23.67 0.77 -65.84
CA PRO A 212 23.20 0.73 -67.22
C PRO A 212 22.19 -0.40 -67.47
N ARG A 213 21.33 -0.23 -68.48
CA ARG A 213 20.35 -1.25 -68.86
C ARG A 213 21.07 -2.50 -69.38
N GLY A 214 20.71 -3.67 -68.84
CA GLY A 214 21.23 -4.96 -69.27
C GLY A 214 22.50 -5.44 -68.55
N LEU A 215 22.92 -4.77 -67.48
CA LEU A 215 24.00 -5.22 -66.60
C LEU A 215 23.44 -5.76 -65.28
N ASP A 216 24.10 -6.78 -64.76
CA ASP A 216 23.79 -7.37 -63.45
C ASP A 216 24.39 -6.51 -62.32
N GLN A 217 23.69 -6.44 -61.18
CA GLN A 217 24.17 -5.79 -59.97
C GLN A 217 23.99 -6.72 -58.78
N GLU A 218 25.11 -6.99 -58.11
CA GLU A 218 25.09 -7.72 -56.84
C GLU A 218 24.66 -6.78 -55.71
N VAL A 219 23.66 -7.22 -54.93
CA VAL A 219 23.15 -6.49 -53.77
C VAL A 219 23.38 -7.35 -52.53
N THR A 220 24.22 -6.87 -51.63
CA THR A 220 24.50 -7.54 -50.36
C THR A 220 23.71 -6.89 -49.23
N ALA A 221 23.01 -7.70 -48.43
CA ALA A 221 22.34 -7.26 -47.22
C ALA A 221 23.06 -7.84 -45.99
N THR A 222 23.43 -6.97 -45.05
CA THR A 222 24.04 -7.36 -43.77
C THR A 222 23.08 -7.04 -42.64
N LEU A 223 22.82 -8.03 -41.78
CA LEU A 223 22.00 -7.89 -40.59
C LEU A 223 22.87 -7.30 -39.47
N GLN A 224 22.46 -6.18 -38.87
CA GLN A 224 23.10 -5.61 -37.69
C GLN A 224 22.23 -5.84 -36.45
N ASN A 225 22.83 -6.40 -35.40
CA ASN A 225 22.24 -6.65 -34.08
C ASN A 225 21.12 -7.70 -34.04
N PHE A 226 21.01 -8.56 -35.07
CA PHE A 226 20.05 -9.67 -35.09
C PHE A 226 20.53 -10.93 -34.35
N ASP A 227 21.83 -11.01 -34.02
CA ASP A 227 22.45 -12.16 -33.35
C ASP A 227 22.67 -11.94 -31.82
N ALA A 228 22.12 -10.86 -31.26
CA ALA A 228 22.33 -10.44 -29.87
C ALA A 228 21.21 -10.91 -28.92
#